data_AF-A0A369JH85-F1
#
_entry.id   AF-A0A369JH85-F1
#
_cell.length_a   1.000
_cell.length_b   1.000
_cell.length_c   1.000
_cell.angle_alpha   90.00
_cell.angle_beta   90.00
_cell.angle_gamma   90.00
#
_symmetry.space_group_name_H-M   'P 1'
#
loop_
_entity.id
_entity.type
_entity.pdbx_description
1 polymer ?
#
loop_
_entity_poly.entity_id
_entity_poly.type
_entity_poly.pdbx_seq_one_letter_code
_entity_poly.pdbx_strand_id
1 'polypeptide(L)'
;MLQKIGPNELPEQGAIMQLQTMVSALVSDCENLIIASDFEKLRALDLVLEDSVNVECILDSGSQIVALRKEIWEQLGAPVRSDLIMTMESANGTVTYV
;
A
#
# COMPACT_ATOMS: atom_id res chain seq x y z
N MET A 1 3.93 -56.50 -15.69
CA MET A 1 2.47 -56.40 -15.83
C MET A 1 2.09 -55.01 -15.35
N LEU A 2 1.87 -54.06 -16.26
CA LEU A 2 1.61 -52.65 -15.94
C LEU A 2 0.09 -52.43 -15.98
N GLN A 3 -0.49 -52.11 -14.83
CA GLN A 3 -1.91 -51.77 -14.73
C GLN A 3 -2.13 -50.38 -15.34
N LYS A 4 -2.86 -50.32 -16.45
CA LYS A 4 -3.32 -49.05 -17.03
C LYS A 4 -4.46 -48.52 -16.17
N ILE A 5 -4.24 -47.39 -15.49
CA ILE A 5 -5.31 -46.63 -14.85
C ILE A 5 -6.11 -45.95 -15.97
N GLY A 6 -7.41 -46.23 -16.05
CA GLY A 6 -8.30 -45.67 -17.06
C GLY A 6 -8.62 -44.21 -16.77
N PRO A 7 -8.88 -43.36 -17.78
CA PRO A 7 -9.07 -41.91 -17.61
C PRO A 7 -10.37 -41.49 -16.91
N ASN A 8 -11.08 -42.40 -16.22
CA ASN A 8 -12.42 -42.17 -15.65
C ASN A 8 -12.65 -42.91 -14.32
N GLU A 9 -11.63 -43.00 -13.47
CA GLU A 9 -11.86 -43.38 -12.06
C GLU A 9 -12.43 -42.16 -11.32
N LEU A 10 -13.72 -42.21 -11.00
CA LEU A 10 -14.37 -41.21 -10.15
C LEU A 10 -13.56 -41.08 -8.86
N PRO A 11 -13.17 -39.86 -8.45
CA PRO A 11 -12.30 -39.67 -7.30
C PRO A 11 -12.88 -40.40 -6.09
N GLU A 12 -12.06 -41.20 -5.43
CA GLU A 12 -12.46 -41.92 -4.21
C GLU A 12 -13.09 -40.92 -3.24
N GLN A 13 -14.14 -41.33 -2.53
CA GLN A 13 -14.91 -40.45 -1.65
C GLN A 13 -14.02 -39.71 -0.63
N GLY A 14 -12.88 -40.31 -0.25
CA GLY A 14 -11.84 -39.67 0.56
C GLY A 14 -11.16 -38.47 -0.12
N ALA A 15 -10.85 -38.57 -1.41
CA ALA A 15 -10.26 -37.48 -2.20
C ALA A 15 -11.26 -36.33 -2.40
N ILE A 16 -12.55 -36.65 -2.62
CA ILE A 16 -13.62 -35.65 -2.69
C ILE A 16 -13.75 -34.93 -1.35
N MET A 17 -13.76 -35.68 -0.24
CA MET A 17 -13.90 -35.11 1.10
C MET A 17 -12.69 -34.24 1.49
N GLN A 18 -11.47 -34.63 1.09
CA GLN A 18 -10.27 -33.82 1.29
C GLN A 18 -10.31 -32.51 0.49
N LEU A 19 -10.70 -32.55 -0.79
CA LEU A 19 -10.86 -31.36 -1.61
C LEU A 19 -11.96 -30.45 -1.09
N GLN A 20 -13.11 -30.99 -0.69
CA GLN A 20 -14.19 -30.21 -0.08
C GLN A 20 -13.76 -29.54 1.22
N THR A 21 -12.98 -30.24 2.04
CA THR A 21 -12.42 -29.69 3.29
C THR A 21 -11.43 -28.56 2.99
N MET A 22 -10.55 -28.73 2.00
CA MET A 22 -9.56 -27.73 1.61
C MET A 22 -10.21 -26.48 1.01
N VAL A 23 -11.23 -26.64 0.16
CA VAL A 23 -12.02 -25.52 -0.39
C VAL A 23 -12.80 -24.81 0.71
N SER A 24 -13.39 -25.55 1.65
CA SER A 24 -14.12 -24.94 2.78
C SER A 24 -13.19 -24.17 3.72
N ALA A 25 -11.96 -24.65 3.92
CA ALA A 25 -10.92 -23.94 4.69
C ALA A 25 -10.41 -22.67 3.99
N LEU A 26 -10.47 -22.60 2.67
CA LEU A 26 -10.21 -21.37 1.89
C LEU A 26 -11.37 -20.38 1.95
N VAL A 27 -12.59 -20.87 2.20
CA VAL A 27 -13.83 -20.07 2.21
C VAL A 27 -14.22 -19.61 3.62
N SER A 28 -13.64 -20.20 4.67
CA SER A 28 -13.84 -19.75 6.05
C SER A 28 -13.09 -18.43 6.30
N ASP A 29 -13.86 -17.42 6.69
CA ASP A 29 -13.48 -16.07 7.16
C ASP A 29 -13.37 -14.93 6.13
N CYS A 30 -14.03 -15.06 4.97
CA CYS A 30 -14.22 -13.89 4.08
C CYS A 30 -15.25 -12.87 4.59
N GLU A 31 -16.10 -13.23 5.55
CA GLU A 31 -17.24 -12.39 5.99
C GLU A 31 -16.82 -11.11 6.73
N ASN A 32 -15.56 -11.02 7.19
CA ASN A 32 -14.99 -9.84 7.85
C ASN A 32 -13.72 -9.30 7.18
N LEU A 33 -13.50 -9.62 5.90
CA LEU A 33 -12.39 -9.04 5.14
C LEU A 33 -12.65 -7.54 4.91
N ILE A 34 -11.98 -6.71 5.70
CA ILE A 34 -11.86 -5.27 5.41
C ILE A 34 -10.83 -5.14 4.30
N ILE A 35 -11.33 -5.07 3.06
CA ILE A 35 -10.51 -4.75 1.90
C ILE A 35 -10.29 -3.24 1.93
N ALA A 36 -9.03 -2.83 2.13
CA ALA A 36 -8.66 -1.43 1.97
C ALA A 36 -8.96 -1.00 0.53
N SER A 37 -9.50 0.19 0.33
CA SER A 37 -9.64 0.74 -1.02
C SER A 37 -8.26 0.77 -1.69
N ASP A 38 -8.15 0.26 -2.92
CA ASP A 38 -6.90 0.28 -3.69
C ASP A 38 -6.35 1.71 -3.85
N PHE A 39 -7.24 2.71 -3.77
CA PHE A 39 -6.89 4.12 -3.73
C PHE A 39 -7.95 4.91 -2.97
N GLU A 40 -7.50 5.87 -2.16
CA GLU A 40 -8.38 6.92 -1.65
C GLU A 40 -8.36 8.11 -2.61
N LYS A 41 -9.43 8.90 -2.61
CA LYS A 41 -9.45 10.13 -3.40
C LYS A 41 -8.34 11.06 -2.92
N LEU A 42 -7.54 11.57 -3.86
CA LEU A 42 -6.60 12.64 -3.58
C LEU A 42 -7.36 13.84 -3.01
N ARG A 43 -6.90 14.32 -1.86
CA ARG A 43 -7.43 15.52 -1.21
C ARG A 43 -6.38 16.61 -1.35
N ALA A 44 -6.80 17.76 -1.85
CA ALA A 44 -5.98 18.97 -1.89
C ALA A 44 -6.44 19.93 -0.79
N LEU A 45 -5.51 20.70 -0.24
CA LEU A 45 -5.76 21.77 0.71
C LEU A 45 -5.09 23.04 0.20
N ASP A 46 -5.81 24.15 0.26
CA ASP A 46 -5.23 25.48 0.10
C ASP A 46 -4.77 25.98 1.47
N LEU A 47 -3.48 26.28 1.58
CA LEU A 47 -2.84 26.69 2.83
C LEU A 47 -2.10 28.01 2.66
N VAL A 48 -1.96 28.75 3.77
CA VAL A 48 -1.04 29.88 3.89
C VAL A 48 0.08 29.48 4.84
N LEU A 49 1.30 29.43 4.34
CA LEU A 49 2.52 29.17 5.13
C LEU A 49 3.11 30.51 5.61
N GLU A 50 3.46 30.57 6.89
CA GLU A 50 4.09 31.75 7.53
C GLU A 50 3.38 33.07 7.15
N ASP A 51 2.05 33.05 7.19
CA ASP A 51 1.12 34.17 6.90
C ASP A 51 1.28 34.84 5.52
N SER A 52 2.09 34.28 4.61
CA SER A 52 2.52 34.99 3.40
C SER A 52 2.55 34.14 2.12
N VAL A 53 2.85 32.85 2.21
CA VAL A 53 3.02 32.00 1.02
C VAL A 53 1.80 31.10 0.84
N ASN A 54 1.00 31.39 -0.19
CA ASN A 54 -0.18 30.59 -0.54
C ASN A 54 0.25 29.37 -1.36
N VAL A 55 -0.19 28.17 -0.94
CA VAL A 55 0.17 26.91 -1.59
C VAL A 55 -1.02 25.96 -1.66
N GLU A 56 -1.12 25.22 -2.75
CA GLU A 56 -1.96 24.01 -2.83
C GLU A 56 -1.10 22.81 -2.44
N CYS A 57 -1.57 22.00 -1.49
CA CYS A 57 -0.87 20.79 -1.05
C CYS A 57 -1.77 19.56 -1.06
N ILE A 58 -1.17 18.38 -1.23
CA ILE A 58 -1.87 17.10 -1.14
C ILE A 58 -1.88 16.63 0.32
N LEU A 59 -3.06 16.27 0.82
CA LEU A 59 -3.22 15.59 2.11
C LEU A 59 -2.96 14.08 1.92
N ASP A 60 -1.73 13.67 2.23
CA ASP A 60 -1.26 12.30 2.11
C ASP A 60 -1.13 11.63 3.48
N SER A 61 -2.05 10.71 3.81
CA SER A 61 -2.00 9.92 5.04
C SER A 61 -0.94 8.81 5.02
N GLY A 62 -0.39 8.48 3.85
CA GLY A 62 0.73 7.55 3.71
C GLY A 62 2.09 8.19 3.96
N SER A 63 2.17 9.52 4.05
CA SER A 63 3.41 10.25 4.34
C SER A 63 3.55 10.54 5.83
N GLN A 64 4.75 10.30 6.37
CA GLN A 64 5.11 10.67 7.75
C GLN A 64 5.71 12.08 7.86
N ILE A 65 5.97 12.72 6.72
CA ILE A 65 6.60 14.04 6.63
C ILE A 65 5.79 14.99 5.74
N VAL A 66 5.96 16.29 5.96
CA VAL A 66 5.51 17.32 5.02
C VAL A 66 6.68 17.64 4.09
N ALA A 67 6.54 17.29 2.82
CA ALA A 67 7.50 17.65 1.79
C ALA A 67 7.11 19.00 1.17
N LEU A 68 8.11 19.88 0.99
CA LEU A 68 7.92 21.18 0.38
C LEU A 68 8.81 21.29 -0.86
N ARG A 69 8.28 21.85 -1.95
CA ARG A 69 9.09 22.16 -3.13
C ARG A 69 10.15 23.19 -2.77
N LYS A 70 11.35 23.03 -3.33
CA LYS A 70 12.50 23.89 -3.04
C LYS A 70 12.18 25.36 -3.30
N GLU A 71 11.52 25.68 -4.41
CA GLU A 71 11.15 27.05 -4.76
C GLU A 71 10.17 27.71 -3.77
N ILE A 72 9.35 26.92 -3.07
CA ILE A 72 8.43 27.42 -2.04
C ILE A 72 9.19 27.62 -0.73
N TRP A 73 10.04 26.67 -0.36
CA TRP A 73 10.93 26.81 0.81
C TRP A 73 11.83 28.05 0.68
N GLU A 74 12.39 28.30 -0.49
CA GLU A 74 13.21 29.50 -0.76
C GLU A 74 12.41 30.80 -0.61
N GLN A 75 11.12 30.81 -0.99
CA GLN A 75 10.23 31.96 -0.76
C GLN A 75 9.96 32.23 0.72
N LEU A 76 9.87 31.17 1.54
CA LEU A 76 9.71 31.30 2.99
C LEU A 76 10.97 31.87 3.66
N GLY A 77 12.14 31.72 3.04
CA GLY A 77 13.42 32.14 3.63
C GLY A 77 13.78 31.40 4.92
N ALA A 78 13.12 30.26 5.19
CA ALA A 78 13.30 29.49 6.41
C ALA A 78 14.68 28.80 6.42
N PRO A 79 15.38 28.74 7.56
CA PRO A 79 16.65 28.03 7.64
C PRO A 79 16.47 26.52 7.40
N VAL A 80 17.38 25.90 6.64
CA VAL A 80 17.43 24.44 6.49
C VAL A 80 18.54 23.86 7.36
N ARG A 81 18.24 22.76 8.03
CA ARG A 81 19.23 21.99 8.78
C ARG A 81 19.94 20.98 7.87
N SER A 82 20.95 21.45 7.14
CA SER A 82 21.73 20.60 6.22
C SER A 82 22.57 19.52 6.93
N ASP A 83 22.72 19.62 8.26
CA ASP A 83 23.41 18.66 9.11
C ASP A 83 22.53 17.46 9.49
N LEU A 84 21.22 17.60 9.36
CA LEU A 84 20.26 16.57 9.68
C LEU A 84 19.94 15.77 8.42
N ILE A 85 20.49 14.57 8.33
CA ILE A 85 20.19 13.62 7.26
C ILE A 85 19.08 12.69 7.74
N MET A 86 18.01 12.58 6.97
CA MET A 86 16.93 11.64 7.22
C MET A 86 16.88 10.59 6.10
N THR A 87 16.35 9.42 6.42
CA THR A 87 16.13 8.38 5.42
C THR A 87 14.66 8.38 5.03
N MET A 88 14.37 8.50 3.74
CA MET A 88 13.02 8.44 3.18
C MET A 88 12.88 7.19 2.31
N GLU A 89 11.89 6.37 2.62
CA GLU A 89 11.46 5.26 1.77
C GLU A 89 10.23 5.70 0.97
N SER A 90 10.28 5.53 -0.34
CA SER A 90 9.14 5.82 -1.22
C SER A 90 8.29 4.57 -1.45
N ALA A 91 7.08 4.75 -1.98
CA ALA A 91 6.14 3.66 -2.24
C ALA A 91 6.68 2.55 -3.17
N ASN A 92 7.72 2.84 -3.97
CA ASN A 92 8.35 1.83 -4.84
C ASN A 92 9.49 1.06 -4.15
N GLY A 93 9.71 1.26 -2.85
CA GLY A 93 10.77 0.64 -2.06
C GLY A 93 12.14 1.30 -2.20
N THR A 94 12.26 2.40 -2.96
CA THR A 94 13.52 3.15 -3.04
C THR A 94 13.73 3.92 -1.76
N VAL A 95 14.91 3.73 -1.16
CA VAL A 95 15.37 4.45 0.03
C VAL A 95 16.38 5.51 -0.37
N THR A 96 16.14 6.77 0.01
CA THR A 96 17.01 7.92 -0.27
C THR A 96 17.32 8.68 1.02
N TYR A 97 18.47 9.36 1.04
CA TYR A 97 18.84 10.28 2.11
C TYR A 97 18.40 11.70 1.73
N VAL A 98 17.63 12.34 2.61
CA VAL A 98 17.09 13.70 2.44
C VAL A 98 17.59 14.64 3.52
#